data_AF-A0A560C3X4-F1
#
_entry.id   AF-A0A560C3X4-F1
#
_cell.length_a   1.000
_cell.length_b   1.000
_cell.length_c   1.000
_cell.angle_alpha   90.00
_cell.angle_beta   90.00
_cell.angle_gamma   90.00
#
_symmetry.space_group_name_H-M   'P 1'
#
loop_
_entity.id
_entity.type
_entity.pdbx_description
1 polymer ?
#
loop_
_entity_poly.entity_id
_entity_poly.type
_entity_poly.pdbx_seq_one_letter_code
_entity_poly.pdbx_strand_id
1 'polypeptide(L)'
;MLTHVQDLGFRTGEFSVEPLPDTEAARALAVLSARHGTETDAAALVPDGRETELRGELAEAAPGLSALATAIRDRLETSHSGVLIRRAHLGGHDLDTRRRLLYALAVGIGAPTATDRIDRKVVWDIKLRPELVRSGAASTFSEHADEADFHTDTQYFPDPERYMLLYFARAAACGGGRSSLRDARCVRAALAGSEEGRWALDLLSRTALPFRIPATFTRTGSRDAVEVTFATVFGDRPLIRFRTDTLRRGLAARPEHDTPEVRRALAILQAELDNPAQRLETFMESDSLLAMNNHEALHGRGAFADPDRHALRIRIDDGTPQDHAR
;
A
#
# COMPACT_ATOMS: atom_id res chain seq x y z
N MET A 1 -2.03 17.45 15.21
CA MET A 1 -2.54 16.26 15.93
C MET A 1 -3.63 15.60 15.07
N LEU A 2 -3.73 14.27 15.06
CA LEU A 2 -4.73 13.53 14.28
C LEU A 2 -6.08 13.50 15.02
N THR A 3 -7.11 14.10 14.44
CA THR A 3 -8.45 14.23 15.04
C THR A 3 -9.46 13.40 14.25
N HIS A 4 -10.22 12.54 14.93
CA HIS A 4 -11.29 11.75 14.28
C HIS A 4 -12.43 12.67 13.85
N VAL A 5 -12.94 12.45 12.63
CA VAL A 5 -14.06 13.20 12.06
C VAL A 5 -15.30 12.31 12.04
N GLN A 6 -15.20 11.13 11.42
CA GLN A 6 -16.29 10.17 11.29
C GLN A 6 -15.76 8.79 10.90
N ASP A 7 -16.55 7.75 11.18
CA ASP A 7 -16.31 6.41 10.62
C ASP A 7 -16.95 6.31 9.24
N LEU A 8 -16.19 5.85 8.25
CA LEU A 8 -16.65 5.64 6.88
C LEU A 8 -17.18 4.21 6.65
N GLY A 9 -17.14 3.37 7.69
CA GLY A 9 -17.48 1.94 7.62
C GLY A 9 -16.28 1.06 7.28
N PHE A 10 -16.46 -0.25 7.43
CA PHE A 10 -15.44 -1.28 7.15
C PHE A 10 -14.08 -0.97 7.78
N ARG A 11 -14.09 -0.53 9.05
CA ARG A 11 -12.89 -0.12 9.81
C ARG A 11 -12.04 0.93 9.08
N THR A 12 -12.65 1.77 8.26
CA THR A 12 -12.01 2.95 7.70
C THR A 12 -12.60 4.20 8.33
N GLY A 13 -11.73 5.12 8.76
CA GLY A 13 -12.13 6.35 9.42
C GLY A 13 -11.62 7.56 8.66
N GLU A 14 -12.39 8.64 8.71
CA GLU A 14 -11.96 9.96 8.27
C GLU A 14 -11.40 10.75 9.44
N PHE A 15 -10.26 11.39 9.21
CA PHE A 15 -9.53 12.16 10.19
C PHE A 15 -9.10 13.50 9.59
N SER A 16 -8.97 14.50 10.45
CA SER A 16 -8.34 15.78 10.13
C SER A 16 -6.98 15.88 10.81
N VAL A 17 -6.11 16.69 10.23
CA VAL A 17 -4.81 17.04 10.79
C VAL A 17 -4.64 18.54 10.70
N GLU A 18 -4.03 19.13 11.72
CA GLU A 18 -3.56 20.51 11.63
C GLU A 18 -2.31 20.58 10.72
N PRO A 19 -2.08 21.72 10.03
CA PRO A 19 -0.85 21.94 9.29
C PRO A 19 0.39 21.73 10.16
N LEU A 20 1.42 21.11 9.59
CA LEU A 20 2.73 21.05 10.25
C LEU A 20 3.30 22.48 10.31
N PRO A 21 3.79 22.97 11.47
CA PRO A 21 4.42 24.28 11.54
C PRO A 21 5.58 24.40 10.55
N ASP A 22 5.69 25.52 9.83
CA ASP A 22 6.75 25.74 8.83
C ASP A 22 8.16 25.53 9.40
N THR A 23 8.36 25.88 10.68
CA THR A 23 9.62 25.68 11.40
C THR A 23 9.94 24.21 11.66
N GLU A 24 8.94 23.35 11.85
CA GLU A 24 9.12 21.90 11.93
C GLU A 24 9.34 21.28 10.55
N ALA A 25 8.57 21.70 9.54
CA ALA A 25 8.76 21.26 8.17
C ALA A 25 10.20 21.55 7.68
N ALA A 26 10.68 22.78 7.88
CA ALA A 26 12.04 23.18 7.52
C ALA A 26 13.12 22.36 8.25
N ARG A 27 12.93 22.09 9.54
CA ARG A 27 13.87 21.27 10.33
C ARG A 27 13.88 19.80 9.87
N ALA A 28 12.72 19.21 9.59
CA ALA A 28 12.65 17.85 9.05
C ALA A 28 13.35 17.76 7.68
N LEU A 29 13.13 18.74 6.79
CA LEU A 29 13.80 18.81 5.50
C LEU A 29 15.32 18.97 5.64
N ALA A 30 15.78 19.75 6.63
CA ALA A 30 17.21 19.89 6.93
C ALA A 30 17.84 18.56 7.39
N VAL A 31 17.17 17.81 8.27
CA VAL A 31 17.60 16.46 8.70
C VAL A 31 17.72 15.53 7.49
N LEU A 32 16.68 15.47 6.64
CA LEU A 32 16.71 14.63 5.44
C LEU A 32 17.81 15.05 4.47
N SER A 33 18.04 16.35 4.31
CA SER A 33 19.09 16.88 3.43
C SER A 33 20.50 16.57 3.95
N ALA A 34 20.70 16.60 5.27
CA ALA A 34 21.97 16.21 5.89
C ALA A 34 22.26 14.71 5.70
N ARG A 35 21.22 13.86 5.77
CA ARG A 35 21.34 12.40 5.61
C ARG A 35 21.49 11.95 4.15
N HIS A 36 20.72 12.53 3.25
CA HIS A 36 20.58 12.04 1.87
C HIS A 36 21.15 12.99 0.82
N GLY A 37 21.57 14.20 1.19
CA GLY A 37 22.00 15.26 0.28
C GLY A 37 20.87 16.25 -0.07
N THR A 38 21.28 17.46 -0.47
CA THR A 38 20.39 18.55 -0.92
C THR A 38 20.00 18.44 -2.39
N GLU A 39 20.86 17.83 -3.22
CA GLU A 39 20.68 17.71 -4.68
C GLU A 39 20.04 16.38 -5.11
N THR A 40 19.83 15.46 -4.18
CA THR A 40 19.14 14.20 -4.45
C THR A 40 17.69 14.50 -4.78
N ASP A 41 17.28 14.20 -6.02
CA ASP A 41 15.88 14.01 -6.39
C ASP A 41 15.20 13.22 -5.25
N ALA A 42 14.03 13.60 -4.75
CA ALA A 42 13.34 12.77 -3.75
C ALA A 42 13.10 11.32 -4.25
N ALA A 43 13.21 11.08 -5.57
CA ALA A 43 13.31 9.76 -6.17
C ALA A 43 14.64 9.01 -5.86
N ALA A 44 15.55 9.59 -5.09
CA ALA A 44 16.80 9.00 -4.60
C ALA A 44 16.80 8.82 -3.08
N LEU A 45 15.65 9.00 -2.40
CA LEU A 45 15.49 8.55 -1.02
C LEU A 45 15.51 7.02 -1.01
N VAL A 46 16.62 6.47 -0.53
CA VAL A 46 16.90 5.03 -0.45
C VAL A 46 17.05 4.65 1.02
N PRO A 47 16.47 3.52 1.48
CA PRO A 47 16.70 3.01 2.82
C PRO A 47 18.18 2.65 3.00
N ASP A 48 18.80 3.19 4.04
CA ASP A 48 20.22 3.01 4.35
C ASP A 48 20.45 2.06 5.55
N GLY A 49 19.38 1.48 6.10
CA GLY A 49 19.44 0.57 7.24
C GLY A 49 19.57 1.27 8.59
N ARG A 50 19.54 2.60 8.62
CA ARG A 50 19.62 3.43 9.84
C ARG A 50 18.33 4.22 10.07
N GLU A 51 17.20 3.67 9.66
CA GLU A 51 15.88 4.31 9.76
C GLU A 51 15.48 4.57 11.22
N THR A 52 15.95 3.76 12.17
CA THR A 52 15.73 3.99 13.61
C THR A 52 16.44 5.25 14.12
N GLU A 53 17.67 5.50 13.69
CA GLU A 53 18.38 6.74 14.04
C GLU A 53 17.71 7.96 13.37
N LEU A 54 17.36 7.83 12.09
CA LEU A 54 16.66 8.89 11.35
C LEU A 54 15.32 9.23 12.01
N ARG A 55 14.59 8.22 12.49
CA ARG A 55 13.34 8.41 13.24
C ARG A 55 13.57 9.24 14.51
N GLY A 56 14.66 9.00 15.22
CA GLY A 56 15.06 9.79 16.40
C GLY A 56 15.33 11.25 16.05
N GLU A 57 16.18 11.49 15.04
CA GLU A 57 16.50 12.84 14.56
C GLU A 57 15.25 13.61 14.10
N LEU A 58 14.35 12.94 13.37
CA LEU A 58 13.08 13.53 12.92
C LEU A 58 12.14 13.82 14.09
N ALA A 59 12.11 12.97 15.13
CA ALA A 59 11.28 13.21 16.31
C ALA A 59 11.75 14.45 17.10
N GLU A 60 13.05 14.70 17.17
CA GLU A 60 13.61 15.91 17.78
C GLU A 60 13.37 17.16 16.92
N ALA A 61 13.55 17.03 15.60
CA ALA A 61 13.43 18.14 14.65
C ALA A 61 11.98 18.59 14.40
N ALA A 62 11.05 17.64 14.33
CA ALA A 62 9.64 17.85 13.98
C ALA A 62 8.72 16.98 14.87
N PRO A 63 8.58 17.31 16.17
CA PRO A 63 7.80 16.53 17.11
C PRO A 63 6.32 16.39 16.72
N GLY A 64 5.72 17.38 16.05
CA GLY A 64 4.36 17.32 15.54
C GLY A 64 4.20 16.29 14.41
N LEU A 65 5.19 16.16 13.53
CA LEU A 65 5.22 15.14 12.47
C LEU A 65 5.33 13.73 13.08
N SER A 66 6.22 13.57 14.07
CA SER A 66 6.40 12.30 14.79
C SER A 66 5.15 11.89 15.58
N ALA A 67 4.49 12.85 16.22
CA ALA A 67 3.21 12.63 16.90
C ALA A 67 2.10 12.22 15.91
N LEU A 68 2.06 12.84 14.72
CA LEU A 68 1.13 12.45 13.66
C LEU A 68 1.40 11.01 13.19
N ALA A 69 2.66 10.66 12.94
CA ALA A 69 3.05 9.31 12.51
C ALA A 69 2.62 8.24 13.52
N THR A 70 2.91 8.48 14.81
CA THR A 70 2.49 7.62 15.92
C THR A 70 0.97 7.48 15.96
N ALA A 71 0.23 8.59 15.88
CA ALA A 71 -1.22 8.56 15.92
C ALA A 71 -1.84 7.78 14.73
N ILE A 72 -1.29 7.92 13.52
CA ILE A 72 -1.72 7.14 12.36
C ILE A 72 -1.49 5.65 12.60
N ARG A 73 -0.27 5.28 13.03
CA ARG A 73 0.07 3.89 13.33
C ARG A 73 -0.85 3.30 14.40
N ASP A 74 -1.06 4.00 15.51
CA ASP A 74 -1.91 3.54 16.60
C ASP A 74 -3.34 3.27 16.12
N ARG A 75 -3.89 4.12 15.25
CA ARG A 75 -5.22 3.89 14.66
C ARG A 75 -5.25 2.66 13.78
N LEU A 76 -4.24 2.48 12.92
CA LEU A 76 -4.09 1.33 12.03
C LEU A 76 -3.88 -0.01 12.77
N GLU A 77 -3.38 0.05 14.00
CA GLU A 77 -3.11 -1.12 14.83
C GLU A 77 -4.29 -1.50 15.74
N THR A 78 -5.08 -0.51 16.16
CA THR A 78 -6.10 -0.72 17.20
C THR A 78 -7.52 -0.79 16.66
N SER A 79 -7.90 0.13 15.77
CA SER A 79 -9.32 0.43 15.49
C SER A 79 -9.65 0.36 14.01
N HIS A 80 -8.72 0.80 13.16
CA HIS A 80 -8.95 0.99 11.74
C HIS A 80 -7.97 0.15 10.92
N SER A 81 -8.38 -0.28 9.71
CA SER A 81 -7.47 -0.78 8.68
C SER A 81 -7.15 0.27 7.63
N GLY A 82 -7.91 1.39 7.61
CA GLY A 82 -7.64 2.58 6.80
C GLY A 82 -7.87 3.89 7.55
N VAL A 83 -6.95 4.84 7.39
CA VAL A 83 -7.02 6.21 7.92
C VAL A 83 -7.00 7.17 6.73
N LEU A 84 -8.13 7.85 6.51
CA LEU A 84 -8.29 8.83 5.44
C LEU A 84 -8.16 10.25 5.98
N ILE A 85 -7.25 11.04 5.43
CA ILE A 85 -7.07 12.45 5.73
C ILE A 85 -7.38 13.24 4.46
N ARG A 86 -8.48 14.01 4.44
CA ARG A 86 -8.92 14.75 3.24
C ARG A 86 -7.96 15.86 2.83
N ARG A 87 -7.33 16.50 3.82
CA ARG A 87 -6.36 17.58 3.64
C ARG A 87 -5.15 17.31 4.51
N ALA A 88 -4.07 16.84 3.87
CA ALA A 88 -2.80 16.59 4.53
C ALA A 88 -1.99 17.89 4.75
N HIS A 89 -2.43 19.00 4.15
CA HIS A 89 -1.77 20.30 4.21
C HIS A 89 -0.37 20.32 3.57
N LEU A 90 -0.15 19.48 2.56
CA LEU A 90 1.10 19.42 1.79
C LEU A 90 0.97 20.11 0.42
N GLY A 91 -0.26 20.40 -0.02
CA GLY A 91 -0.58 20.93 -1.34
C GLY A 91 0.00 22.32 -1.65
N GLY A 92 0.42 23.07 -0.62
CA GLY A 92 1.10 24.36 -0.77
C GLY A 92 2.59 24.26 -1.13
N HIS A 93 3.21 23.09 -0.96
CA HIS A 93 4.63 22.88 -1.27
C HIS A 93 4.83 22.41 -2.72
N ASP A 94 6.05 22.54 -3.24
CA ASP A 94 6.43 21.84 -4.47
C ASP A 94 6.43 20.31 -4.29
N LEU A 95 6.47 19.58 -5.39
CA LEU A 95 6.35 18.12 -5.38
C LEU A 95 7.53 17.42 -4.67
N ASP A 96 8.74 17.98 -4.73
CA ASP A 96 9.92 17.39 -4.07
C ASP A 96 9.79 17.48 -2.55
N THR A 97 9.42 18.66 -2.06
CA THR A 97 9.14 18.91 -0.65
C THR A 97 8.02 18.00 -0.15
N ARG A 98 6.95 17.80 -0.92
CA ARG A 98 5.87 16.85 -0.56
C ARG A 98 6.42 15.43 -0.39
N ARG A 99 7.24 14.95 -1.33
CA ARG A 99 7.83 13.59 -1.26
C ARG A 99 8.71 13.43 -0.02
N ARG A 100 9.54 14.43 0.29
CA ARG A 100 10.43 14.41 1.47
C ARG A 100 9.64 14.40 2.78
N LEU A 101 8.60 15.22 2.90
CA LEU A 101 7.73 15.23 4.10
C LEU A 101 6.93 13.93 4.24
N LEU A 102 6.44 13.35 3.14
CA LEU A 102 5.80 12.03 3.15
C LEU A 102 6.77 10.92 3.55
N TYR A 103 8.02 10.99 3.10
CA TYR A 103 9.06 10.05 3.53
C TYR A 103 9.35 10.18 5.03
N ALA A 104 9.52 11.40 5.56
CA ALA A 104 9.70 11.61 6.99
C ALA A 104 8.50 11.09 7.81
N LEU A 105 7.26 11.29 7.34
CA LEU A 105 6.07 10.70 7.95
C LEU A 105 6.15 9.16 7.95
N ALA A 106 6.55 8.57 6.83
CA ALA A 106 6.68 7.12 6.68
C ALA A 106 7.75 6.51 7.62
N VAL A 107 8.89 7.20 7.80
CA VAL A 107 9.93 6.84 8.77
C VAL A 107 9.37 6.88 10.20
N GLY A 108 8.51 7.86 10.51
CA GLY A 108 7.83 7.93 11.79
C GLY A 108 6.89 6.74 12.04
N ILE A 109 6.23 6.22 11.00
CA ILE A 109 5.32 5.07 11.10
C ILE A 109 6.09 3.75 11.25
N GLY A 110 7.15 3.57 10.47
CA GLY A 110 7.92 2.32 10.41
C GLY A 110 9.21 2.45 9.61
N ALA A 111 9.57 1.42 8.86
CA ALA A 111 10.75 1.40 7.98
C ALA A 111 10.28 1.42 6.51
N PRO A 112 10.37 2.57 5.81
CA PRO A 112 9.98 2.65 4.41
C PRO A 112 10.81 1.71 3.54
N THR A 113 10.17 0.99 2.61
CA THR A 113 10.84 0.04 1.74
C THR A 113 10.96 0.57 0.30
N ALA A 114 12.02 0.18 -0.39
CA ALA A 114 12.20 0.49 -1.79
C ALA A 114 11.12 -0.19 -2.65
N THR A 115 10.48 0.56 -3.55
CA THR A 115 9.42 0.07 -4.43
C THR A 115 9.97 -0.82 -5.54
N ASP A 116 11.04 -0.38 -6.21
CA ASP A 116 11.74 -1.11 -7.25
C ASP A 116 13.12 -1.61 -6.77
N ARG A 117 13.70 -2.58 -7.48
CA ARG A 117 15.01 -3.18 -7.16
C ARG A 117 16.21 -2.46 -7.80
N ILE A 118 15.98 -1.53 -8.73
CA ILE A 118 17.03 -0.94 -9.56
C ILE A 118 17.41 0.45 -9.03
N ASP A 119 16.45 1.37 -9.04
CA ASP A 119 16.61 2.74 -8.54
C ASP A 119 16.38 2.82 -7.03
N ARG A 120 15.84 1.76 -6.42
CA ARG A 120 15.54 1.64 -4.98
C ARG A 120 14.66 2.77 -4.45
N LYS A 121 13.81 3.35 -5.31
CA LYS A 121 12.89 4.46 -5.01
C LYS A 121 11.90 4.09 -3.91
N VAL A 122 11.89 4.83 -2.80
CA VAL A 122 10.88 4.66 -1.74
C VAL A 122 9.56 5.33 -2.13
N VAL A 123 9.61 6.60 -2.53
CA VAL A 123 8.41 7.37 -2.91
C VAL A 123 8.10 7.13 -4.37
N TRP A 124 7.08 6.31 -4.63
CA TRP A 124 6.73 5.86 -5.96
C TRP A 124 5.66 6.74 -6.60
N ASP A 125 5.95 7.29 -7.78
CA ASP A 125 4.97 8.01 -8.59
C ASP A 125 3.98 7.04 -9.24
N ILE A 126 2.70 7.17 -8.88
CA ILE A 126 1.57 6.51 -9.55
C ILE A 126 0.92 7.55 -10.47
N LYS A 127 1.35 7.55 -11.72
CA LYS A 127 0.83 8.40 -12.79
C LYS A 127 0.93 7.66 -14.12
N LEU A 128 0.12 8.07 -15.10
CA LEU A 128 0.27 7.56 -16.45
C LEU A 128 1.62 8.01 -17.01
N ARG A 129 2.32 7.08 -17.67
CA ARG A 129 3.59 7.30 -18.37
C ARG A 129 3.39 7.03 -19.85
N PRO A 130 2.90 8.02 -20.63
CA PRO A 130 2.52 7.83 -22.03
C PRO A 130 3.63 7.25 -22.91
N GLU A 131 4.89 7.49 -22.55
CA GLU A 131 6.10 6.95 -23.18
C GLU A 131 6.28 5.43 -22.95
N LEU A 132 5.95 4.91 -21.77
CA LEU A 132 5.99 3.48 -21.49
C LEU A 132 4.81 2.76 -22.15
N VAL A 133 3.63 3.40 -22.16
CA VAL A 133 2.45 2.88 -22.86
C VAL A 133 2.72 2.76 -24.36
N ARG A 134 3.34 3.78 -24.97
CA ARG A 134 3.69 3.79 -26.41
C ARG A 134 4.78 2.79 -26.79
N SER A 135 5.69 2.46 -25.89
CA SER A 135 6.81 1.54 -26.15
C SER A 135 6.50 0.06 -25.83
N GLY A 136 5.31 -0.24 -25.30
CA GLY A 136 4.95 -1.59 -24.85
C GLY A 136 5.78 -2.08 -23.66
N ALA A 137 6.49 -1.17 -22.99
CA ALA A 137 7.22 -1.44 -21.77
C ALA A 137 6.24 -1.68 -20.61
N ALA A 138 6.61 -2.55 -19.66
CA ALA A 138 5.74 -2.90 -18.54
C ALA A 138 5.53 -1.69 -17.63
N SER A 139 4.34 -1.08 -17.72
CA SER A 139 3.83 -0.20 -16.68
C SER A 139 3.43 -1.06 -15.47
N THR A 140 3.64 -0.55 -14.26
CA THR A 140 3.22 -1.29 -13.06
C THR A 140 1.69 -1.35 -12.99
N PHE A 141 1.14 -2.35 -12.30
CA PHE A 141 -0.31 -2.57 -12.18
C PHE A 141 -1.10 -1.31 -11.76
N SER A 142 -0.49 -0.42 -10.97
CA SER A 142 -1.10 0.83 -10.51
C SER A 142 -0.96 2.01 -11.48
N GLU A 143 -0.10 1.95 -12.49
CA GLU A 143 0.17 3.04 -13.44
C GLU A 143 -0.74 3.05 -14.66
N HIS A 144 -1.53 1.99 -14.89
CA HIS A 144 -2.52 1.94 -15.96
C HIS A 144 -3.81 2.71 -15.61
N ALA A 145 -4.56 3.13 -16.64
CA ALA A 145 -5.84 3.83 -16.53
C ALA A 145 -7.02 2.91 -16.16
N ASP A 146 -6.85 1.61 -16.37
CA ASP A 146 -7.88 0.59 -16.15
C ASP A 146 -8.21 0.41 -14.66
N GLU A 147 -9.26 -0.35 -14.38
CA GLU A 147 -9.59 -0.71 -13.00
C GLU A 147 -8.48 -1.55 -12.36
N ALA A 148 -8.19 -1.26 -11.10
CA ALA A 148 -7.33 -2.06 -10.25
C ALA A 148 -8.21 -2.78 -9.22
N ASP A 149 -8.39 -4.09 -9.42
CA ASP A 149 -9.14 -4.98 -8.53
C ASP A 149 -8.61 -4.93 -7.08
N PHE A 150 -9.42 -5.37 -6.12
CA PHE A 150 -8.99 -5.48 -4.73
C PHE A 150 -7.74 -6.34 -4.57
N HIS A 151 -6.74 -5.76 -3.90
CA HIS A 151 -5.50 -6.45 -3.57
C HIS A 151 -4.86 -5.91 -2.29
N THR A 152 -3.98 -6.73 -1.72
CA THR A 152 -2.92 -6.31 -0.81
C THR A 152 -1.63 -6.11 -1.61
N ASP A 153 -0.85 -5.10 -1.28
CA ASP A 153 0.47 -4.91 -1.85
C ASP A 153 1.44 -6.00 -1.36
N THR A 154 2.41 -6.34 -2.23
CA THR A 154 3.56 -7.22 -1.92
C THR A 154 3.23 -8.56 -1.26
N GLN A 155 2.03 -9.07 -1.50
CA GLN A 155 1.53 -10.38 -1.04
C GLN A 155 2.43 -11.57 -1.41
N TYR A 156 3.27 -11.41 -2.45
CA TYR A 156 4.28 -12.38 -2.89
C TYR A 156 5.64 -12.24 -2.21
N PHE A 157 5.86 -11.26 -1.32
CA PHE A 157 7.04 -11.25 -0.45
C PHE A 157 6.87 -12.29 0.65
N PRO A 158 7.98 -12.90 1.14
CA PRO A 158 7.94 -13.73 2.35
C PRO A 158 7.23 -12.98 3.48
N ASP A 159 7.64 -11.73 3.68
CA ASP A 159 7.08 -10.79 4.65
C ASP A 159 6.58 -9.53 3.91
N PRO A 160 5.27 -9.47 3.57
CA PRO A 160 4.67 -8.28 2.96
C PRO A 160 4.77 -7.09 3.89
N GLU A 161 5.01 -5.92 3.34
CA GLU A 161 5.01 -4.67 4.11
C GLU A 161 3.69 -4.48 4.86
N ARG A 162 3.81 -3.97 6.09
CA ARG A 162 2.69 -3.85 7.02
C ARG A 162 1.80 -2.65 6.71
N TYR A 163 2.39 -1.53 6.32
CA TYR A 163 1.64 -0.30 6.05
C TYR A 163 1.92 0.25 4.66
N MET A 164 0.99 1.09 4.20
CA MET A 164 1.13 1.82 2.97
C MET A 164 0.56 3.23 3.13
N LEU A 165 1.21 4.20 2.50
CA LEU A 165 0.69 5.55 2.30
C LEU A 165 0.38 5.75 0.83
N LEU A 166 -0.76 6.38 0.55
CA LEU A 166 -1.16 6.87 -0.76
C LEU A 166 -1.57 8.34 -0.66
N TYR A 167 -0.73 9.23 -1.16
CA TYR A 167 -1.00 10.68 -1.19
C TYR A 167 -1.41 11.12 -2.60
N PHE A 168 -2.45 11.95 -2.70
CA PHE A 168 -2.98 12.41 -3.97
C PHE A 168 -2.42 13.80 -4.30
N ALA A 169 -1.28 13.84 -4.99
CA ALA A 169 -0.69 15.10 -5.45
C ALA A 169 -1.61 15.85 -6.43
N ARG A 170 -2.30 15.08 -7.29
CA ARG A 170 -3.36 15.55 -8.18
C ARG A 170 -4.43 14.48 -8.34
N ALA A 171 -5.65 14.76 -7.90
CA ALA A 171 -6.81 13.91 -8.17
C ALA A 171 -7.18 13.92 -9.66
N ALA A 172 -7.87 12.88 -10.11
CA ALA A 172 -8.37 12.83 -11.49
C ALA A 172 -9.50 13.85 -11.69
N ALA A 173 -9.31 14.79 -12.61
CA ALA A 173 -10.29 15.82 -12.94
C ALA A 173 -11.58 15.25 -13.56
N CYS A 174 -11.52 14.04 -14.13
CA CYS A 174 -12.69 13.36 -14.70
C CYS A 174 -13.63 12.73 -13.66
N GLY A 175 -13.34 12.84 -12.35
CA GLY A 175 -14.12 12.22 -11.27
C GLY A 175 -13.97 10.70 -11.15
N GLY A 176 -13.21 10.07 -12.05
CA GLY A 176 -12.84 8.65 -12.00
C GLY A 176 -11.72 8.37 -11.00
N GLY A 177 -11.22 7.13 -10.99
CA GLY A 177 -10.06 6.78 -10.16
C GLY A 177 -10.35 6.78 -8.67
N ARG A 178 -11.62 6.58 -8.29
CA ARG A 178 -12.11 6.44 -6.92
C ARG A 178 -11.36 5.30 -6.23
N SER A 179 -10.99 5.52 -4.98
CA SER A 179 -10.36 4.50 -4.14
C SER A 179 -11.42 3.62 -3.54
N SER A 180 -11.17 2.32 -3.60
CA SER A 180 -12.01 1.30 -3.00
C SER A 180 -11.26 0.61 -1.86
N LEU A 181 -11.96 0.29 -0.76
CA LEU A 181 -11.37 -0.35 0.42
C LEU A 181 -12.24 -1.49 0.94
N ARG A 182 -11.58 -2.56 1.39
CA ARG A 182 -12.15 -3.72 2.09
C ARG A 182 -11.33 -4.04 3.32
N ASP A 183 -12.01 -4.35 4.42
CA ASP A 183 -11.37 -4.86 5.63
C ASP A 183 -11.40 -6.39 5.66
N ALA A 184 -10.26 -7.01 5.92
CA ALA A 184 -10.08 -8.45 5.98
C ALA A 184 -10.88 -9.10 7.11
N ARG A 185 -11.09 -8.42 8.25
CA ARG A 185 -11.91 -8.94 9.35
C ARG A 185 -13.38 -8.95 8.93
N CYS A 186 -13.85 -7.91 8.24
CA CYS A 186 -15.19 -7.88 7.64
C CYS A 186 -15.36 -9.01 6.60
N VAL A 187 -14.38 -9.22 5.71
CA VAL A 187 -14.39 -10.32 4.74
C VAL A 187 -14.47 -11.68 5.44
N ARG A 188 -13.63 -11.93 6.45
CA ARG A 188 -13.65 -13.19 7.22
C ARG A 188 -15.01 -13.40 7.92
N ALA A 189 -15.58 -12.35 8.51
CA ALA A 189 -16.87 -12.42 9.17
C ALA A 189 -18.01 -12.72 8.17
N ALA A 190 -18.00 -12.09 7.00
CA ALA A 190 -18.98 -12.34 5.95
C ALA A 190 -18.91 -13.78 5.43
N LEU A 191 -17.71 -14.27 5.12
CA LEU A 191 -17.50 -15.67 4.73
C LEU A 191 -17.96 -16.65 5.83
N ALA A 192 -17.68 -16.34 7.10
CA ALA A 192 -18.11 -17.17 8.22
C ALA A 192 -19.64 -17.28 8.39
N GLY A 193 -20.41 -16.40 7.74
CA GLY A 193 -21.87 -16.38 7.78
C GLY A 193 -22.57 -17.55 7.06
N SER A 194 -21.88 -18.29 6.19
CA SER A 194 -22.44 -19.43 5.43
C SER A 194 -21.60 -20.69 5.59
N GLU A 195 -22.18 -21.87 5.26
CA GLU A 195 -21.43 -23.12 5.29
C GLU A 195 -20.34 -23.15 4.22
N GLU A 196 -20.68 -22.74 2.99
CA GLU A 196 -19.74 -22.65 1.88
C GLU A 196 -18.63 -21.63 2.13
N GLY A 197 -18.97 -20.48 2.73
CA GLY A 197 -17.98 -19.46 3.08
C GLY A 197 -17.04 -19.90 4.21
N ARG A 198 -17.56 -20.60 5.23
CA ARG A 198 -16.71 -21.22 6.28
C ARG A 198 -15.76 -22.26 5.69
N TRP A 199 -16.25 -23.09 4.78
CA TRP A 199 -15.42 -24.07 4.06
C TRP A 199 -14.32 -23.39 3.23
N ALA A 200 -14.67 -22.34 2.47
CA ALA A 200 -13.70 -21.61 1.67
C ALA A 200 -12.64 -20.92 2.54
N LEU A 201 -13.06 -20.26 3.63
CA LEU A 201 -12.18 -19.62 4.58
C LEU A 201 -11.20 -20.63 5.19
N ASP A 202 -11.68 -21.79 5.64
CA ASP A 202 -10.85 -22.85 6.21
C ASP A 202 -9.84 -23.41 5.19
N LEU A 203 -10.27 -23.74 3.98
CA LEU A 203 -9.39 -24.24 2.92
C LEU A 203 -8.28 -23.22 2.61
N LEU A 204 -8.65 -21.95 2.42
CA LEU A 204 -7.73 -20.85 2.11
C LEU A 204 -6.85 -20.41 3.28
N SER A 205 -7.17 -20.83 4.51
CA SER A 205 -6.34 -20.63 5.71
C SER A 205 -5.32 -21.74 5.92
N ARG A 206 -5.53 -22.93 5.35
CA ARG A 206 -4.66 -24.11 5.55
C ARG A 206 -3.88 -24.52 4.30
N THR A 207 -4.26 -24.02 3.14
CA THR A 207 -3.63 -24.35 1.86
C THR A 207 -2.66 -23.26 1.46
N ALA A 208 -1.36 -23.58 1.41
CA ALA A 208 -0.36 -22.68 0.83
C ALA A 208 -0.51 -22.68 -0.70
N LEU A 209 -0.83 -21.52 -1.26
CA LEU A 209 -1.01 -21.30 -2.69
C LEU A 209 0.19 -20.54 -3.29
N PRO A 210 0.52 -20.80 -4.57
CA PRO A 210 1.59 -20.12 -5.26
C PRO A 210 1.17 -18.70 -5.66
N PHE A 211 1.82 -17.69 -5.10
CA PHE A 211 1.75 -16.31 -5.59
C PHE A 211 2.89 -16.06 -6.56
N ARG A 212 2.58 -15.73 -7.81
CA ARG A 212 3.59 -15.39 -8.81
C ARG A 212 4.28 -14.07 -8.50
N ILE A 213 5.60 -14.09 -8.37
CA ILE A 213 6.42 -12.88 -8.34
C ILE A 213 6.41 -12.27 -9.75
N PRO A 214 5.97 -11.01 -9.93
CA PRO A 214 6.02 -10.36 -11.25
C PRO A 214 7.46 -10.29 -11.76
N ALA A 215 7.67 -10.42 -13.08
CA ALA A 215 9.00 -10.53 -13.69
C ALA A 215 9.97 -9.41 -13.26
N THR A 216 9.46 -8.18 -13.13
CA THR A 216 10.19 -6.98 -12.66
C THR A 216 10.77 -7.12 -11.26
N PHE A 217 10.28 -8.07 -10.46
CA PHE A 217 10.69 -8.33 -9.08
C PHE A 217 11.34 -9.71 -8.89
N THR A 218 11.63 -10.45 -9.97
CA THR A 218 12.41 -11.70 -9.90
C THR A 218 13.89 -11.42 -9.65
N ARG A 219 14.65 -12.40 -9.16
CA ARG A 219 16.09 -12.23 -8.88
C ARG A 219 16.91 -11.88 -10.13
N THR A 220 16.47 -12.34 -11.30
CA THR A 220 17.18 -12.11 -12.57
C THR A 220 16.55 -11.02 -13.42
N GLY A 221 15.38 -10.49 -13.04
CA GLY A 221 14.62 -9.53 -13.85
C GLY A 221 14.12 -10.09 -15.20
N SER A 222 14.34 -11.39 -15.46
CA SER A 222 13.96 -12.03 -16.72
C SER A 222 12.49 -12.45 -16.70
N ARG A 223 11.81 -12.31 -17.85
CA ARG A 223 10.44 -12.82 -18.05
C ARG A 223 10.35 -14.34 -17.94
N ASP A 224 11.47 -15.04 -18.14
CA ASP A 224 11.55 -16.50 -18.13
C ASP A 224 11.71 -17.08 -16.71
N ALA A 225 12.07 -16.25 -15.73
CA ALA A 225 12.25 -16.71 -14.35
C ALA A 225 10.88 -16.98 -13.69
N VAL A 226 10.64 -18.26 -13.38
CA VAL A 226 9.42 -18.73 -12.71
C VAL A 226 9.62 -18.79 -11.20
N GLU A 227 9.52 -17.62 -10.56
CA GLU A 227 9.60 -17.49 -9.10
C GLU A 227 8.19 -17.37 -8.50
N VAL A 228 7.92 -18.15 -7.45
CA VAL A 228 6.64 -18.14 -6.71
C VAL A 228 6.92 -18.14 -5.22
N THR A 229 6.06 -17.48 -4.46
CA THR A 229 6.01 -17.57 -3.00
C THR A 229 4.80 -18.38 -2.61
N PHE A 230 4.99 -19.42 -1.80
CA PHE A 230 3.90 -20.22 -1.26
C PHE A 230 3.44 -19.60 0.06
N ALA A 231 2.18 -19.20 0.12
CA ALA A 231 1.57 -18.65 1.32
C ALA A 231 0.07 -18.96 1.35
N THR A 232 -0.54 -18.96 2.52
CA THR A 232 -2.00 -19.02 2.64
C THR A 232 -2.61 -17.68 2.25
N VAL A 233 -3.86 -17.69 1.79
CA VAL A 233 -4.60 -16.46 1.49
C VAL A 233 -5.07 -15.80 2.79
N PHE A 234 -5.52 -16.59 3.76
CA PHE A 234 -5.84 -16.11 5.09
C PHE A 234 -4.81 -16.61 6.11
N GLY A 235 -4.48 -15.77 7.07
CA GLY A 235 -3.54 -16.10 8.14
C GLY A 235 -3.82 -15.30 9.39
N ASP A 236 -2.91 -15.41 10.35
CA ASP A 236 -2.94 -14.57 11.55
C ASP A 236 -2.25 -13.23 11.30
N ARG A 237 -1.12 -13.26 10.57
CA ARG A 237 -0.35 -12.08 10.19
C ARG A 237 0.51 -12.36 8.95
N PRO A 238 0.22 -11.75 7.79
CA PRO A 238 -0.93 -10.88 7.49
C PRO A 238 -2.27 -11.62 7.63
N LEU A 239 -3.34 -10.86 7.92
CA LEU A 239 -4.70 -11.40 8.02
C LEU A 239 -5.22 -11.87 6.66
N ILE A 240 -4.80 -11.20 5.58
CA ILE A 240 -5.08 -11.62 4.21
C ILE A 240 -3.89 -11.33 3.28
N ARG A 241 -3.66 -12.22 2.31
CA ARG A 241 -2.78 -12.04 1.15
C ARG A 241 -3.61 -12.29 -0.08
N PHE A 242 -3.88 -11.25 -0.87
CA PHE A 242 -4.73 -11.42 -2.02
C PHE A 242 -4.35 -10.48 -3.15
N ARG A 243 -4.23 -11.07 -4.35
CA ARG A 243 -4.14 -10.33 -5.61
C ARG A 243 -4.35 -11.31 -6.76
N THR A 244 -5.47 -11.14 -7.46
CA THR A 244 -6.02 -12.11 -8.41
C THR A 244 -5.05 -12.51 -9.52
N ASP A 245 -4.36 -11.55 -10.16
CA ASP A 245 -3.42 -11.85 -11.24
C ASP A 245 -2.23 -12.70 -10.77
N THR A 246 -1.67 -12.40 -9.59
CA THR A 246 -0.51 -13.15 -9.06
C THR A 246 -0.88 -14.56 -8.62
N LEU A 247 -2.06 -14.75 -8.02
CA LEU A 247 -2.58 -16.08 -7.66
C LEU A 247 -2.85 -16.91 -8.91
N ARG A 248 -3.59 -16.37 -9.89
CA ARG A 248 -3.92 -17.08 -11.14
C ARG A 248 -2.66 -17.49 -11.90
N ARG A 249 -1.67 -16.59 -12.02
CA ARG A 249 -0.39 -16.89 -12.68
C ARG A 249 0.45 -17.90 -11.90
N GLY A 250 0.39 -17.88 -10.57
CA GLY A 250 1.10 -18.84 -9.74
C GLY A 250 0.50 -20.23 -9.86
N LEU A 251 -0.83 -20.35 -9.85
CA LEU A 251 -1.54 -21.61 -10.08
C LEU A 251 -1.27 -22.18 -11.48
N ALA A 252 -1.29 -21.33 -12.51
CA ALA A 252 -0.92 -21.75 -13.87
C ALA A 252 0.55 -22.25 -13.97
N ALA A 253 1.45 -21.69 -13.15
CA ALA A 253 2.85 -22.12 -13.09
C ALA A 253 3.10 -23.35 -12.20
N ARG A 254 2.10 -23.74 -11.38
CA ARG A 254 2.13 -24.88 -10.47
C ARG A 254 0.77 -25.60 -10.50
N PRO A 255 0.40 -26.26 -11.62
CA PRO A 255 -0.93 -26.83 -11.82
C PRO A 255 -1.34 -27.88 -10.77
N GLU A 256 -0.36 -28.51 -10.11
CA GLU A 256 -0.58 -29.43 -9.00
C GLU A 256 -1.28 -28.79 -7.78
N HIS A 257 -1.24 -27.45 -7.67
CA HIS A 257 -1.96 -26.68 -6.65
C HIS A 257 -3.30 -26.10 -7.14
N ASP A 258 -3.62 -26.24 -8.43
CA ASP A 258 -4.82 -25.69 -9.05
C ASP A 258 -5.97 -26.70 -9.08
N THR A 259 -6.42 -27.10 -7.89
CA THR A 259 -7.49 -28.09 -7.73
C THR A 259 -8.89 -27.47 -7.91
N PRO A 260 -9.92 -28.28 -8.24
CA PRO A 260 -11.30 -27.81 -8.30
C PRO A 260 -11.77 -27.13 -7.00
N GLU A 261 -11.34 -27.64 -5.85
CA GLU A 261 -11.65 -27.09 -4.52
C GLU A 261 -11.00 -25.70 -4.34
N VAL A 262 -9.73 -25.55 -4.70
CA VAL A 262 -9.03 -24.26 -4.64
C VAL A 262 -9.72 -23.24 -5.54
N ARG A 263 -10.05 -23.60 -6.79
CA ARG A 263 -10.77 -22.71 -7.71
C ARG A 263 -12.14 -22.29 -7.15
N ARG A 264 -12.88 -23.23 -6.56
CA ARG A 264 -14.19 -22.96 -5.95
C ARG A 264 -14.06 -22.03 -4.74
N ALA A 265 -13.10 -22.27 -3.85
CA ALA A 265 -12.88 -21.41 -2.69
C ALA A 265 -12.44 -19.99 -3.09
N LEU A 266 -11.56 -19.87 -4.07
CA LEU A 266 -11.15 -18.57 -4.62
C LEU A 266 -12.32 -17.84 -5.30
N ALA A 267 -13.23 -18.56 -5.98
CA ALA A 267 -14.44 -17.97 -6.56
C ALA A 267 -15.40 -17.43 -5.48
N ILE A 268 -15.56 -18.17 -4.37
CA ILE A 268 -16.36 -17.71 -3.22
C ILE A 268 -15.74 -16.45 -2.60
N LEU A 269 -14.42 -16.42 -2.40
CA LEU A 269 -13.71 -15.24 -1.90
C LEU A 269 -13.87 -14.05 -2.85
N GLN A 270 -13.68 -14.25 -4.15
CA GLN A 270 -13.81 -13.18 -5.15
C GLN A 270 -15.23 -12.60 -5.14
N ALA A 271 -16.27 -13.44 -5.08
CA ALA A 271 -17.66 -12.99 -5.00
C ALA A 271 -17.93 -12.13 -3.74
N GLU A 272 -17.32 -12.47 -2.60
CA GLU A 272 -17.42 -11.66 -1.38
C GLU A 272 -16.67 -10.32 -1.50
N LEU A 273 -15.48 -10.32 -2.11
CA LEU A 273 -14.72 -9.08 -2.35
C LEU A 273 -15.46 -8.13 -3.31
N ASP A 274 -16.13 -8.69 -4.32
CA ASP A 274 -16.90 -7.94 -5.32
C ASP A 274 -18.23 -7.41 -4.79
N ASN A 275 -18.66 -7.82 -3.59
CA ASN A 275 -19.91 -7.39 -2.99
C ASN A 275 -19.91 -5.86 -2.76
N PRO A 276 -20.73 -5.09 -3.49
CA PRO A 276 -20.72 -3.63 -3.41
C PRO A 276 -21.26 -3.10 -2.07
N ALA A 277 -22.05 -3.90 -1.35
CA ALA A 277 -22.59 -3.53 -0.05
C ALA A 277 -21.57 -3.65 1.10
N GLN A 278 -20.40 -4.26 0.83
CA GLN A 278 -19.40 -4.57 1.84
C GLN A 278 -18.06 -3.86 1.59
N ARG A 279 -18.06 -2.80 0.77
CA ARG A 279 -16.87 -2.00 0.43
C ARG A 279 -17.10 -0.50 0.64
N LEU A 280 -16.03 0.21 0.96
CA LEU A 280 -16.00 1.66 0.91
C LEU A 280 -15.53 2.11 -0.48
N GLU A 281 -16.26 3.03 -1.09
CA GLU A 281 -15.91 3.68 -2.36
C GLU A 281 -15.83 5.20 -2.16
N THR A 282 -14.63 5.76 -2.20
CA THR A 282 -14.41 7.18 -1.91
C THR A 282 -13.61 7.87 -3.01
N PHE A 283 -14.05 9.06 -3.40
CA PHE A 283 -13.21 9.94 -4.22
C PHE A 283 -12.13 10.56 -3.32
N MET A 284 -10.91 10.65 -3.82
CA MET A 284 -9.78 11.23 -3.10
C MET A 284 -9.43 12.56 -3.76
N GLU A 285 -9.56 13.64 -3.01
CA GLU A 285 -9.26 14.99 -3.50
C GLU A 285 -7.74 15.20 -3.58
N SER A 286 -7.32 16.22 -4.33
CA SER A 286 -5.92 16.64 -4.28
C SER A 286 -5.57 17.05 -2.85
N ASP A 287 -4.36 16.72 -2.41
CA ASP A 287 -3.87 16.86 -1.04
C ASP A 287 -4.47 15.89 -0.01
N SER A 288 -5.28 14.90 -0.43
CA SER A 288 -5.69 13.82 0.46
C SER A 288 -4.57 12.80 0.68
N LEU A 289 -4.51 12.21 1.87
CA LEU A 289 -3.65 11.10 2.26
C LEU A 289 -4.49 9.93 2.74
N LEU A 290 -4.20 8.74 2.23
CA LEU A 290 -4.75 7.48 2.73
C LEU A 290 -3.61 6.64 3.30
N ALA A 291 -3.66 6.35 4.60
CA ALA A 291 -2.78 5.40 5.26
C ALA A 291 -3.54 4.10 5.51
N MET A 292 -2.90 2.95 5.28
CA MET A 292 -3.54 1.63 5.39
C MET A 292 -2.65 0.64 6.11
N ASN A 293 -3.27 -0.28 6.83
CA ASN A 293 -2.66 -1.51 7.30
C ASN A 293 -2.81 -2.56 6.19
N ASN A 294 -1.76 -2.77 5.39
CA ASN A 294 -1.75 -3.67 4.25
C ASN A 294 -1.92 -5.15 4.63
N HIS A 295 -1.75 -5.50 5.91
CA HIS A 295 -2.05 -6.85 6.41
C HIS A 295 -3.54 -7.06 6.64
N GLU A 296 -4.33 -6.00 6.75
CA GLU A 296 -5.77 -6.04 7.09
C GLU A 296 -6.67 -5.37 6.05
N ALA A 297 -6.16 -4.48 5.22
CA ALA A 297 -6.91 -3.75 4.20
C ALA A 297 -6.57 -4.27 2.80
N LEU A 298 -7.60 -4.63 2.03
CA LEU A 298 -7.48 -4.67 0.59
C LEU A 298 -7.88 -3.32 0.03
N HIS A 299 -7.19 -2.90 -1.02
CA HIS A 299 -7.47 -1.65 -1.69
C HIS A 299 -7.58 -1.89 -3.20
N GLY A 300 -8.34 -1.03 -3.85
CA GLY A 300 -8.51 -1.01 -5.30
C GLY A 300 -8.73 0.40 -5.78
N ARG A 301 -8.93 0.52 -7.09
CA ARG A 301 -9.17 1.81 -7.74
C ARG A 301 -10.01 1.62 -8.98
N GLY A 302 -11.09 2.39 -9.11
CA GLY A 302 -11.86 2.44 -10.35
C GLY A 302 -11.05 2.99 -11.52
N ALA A 303 -11.55 2.79 -12.74
CA ALA A 303 -10.95 3.34 -13.95
C ALA A 303 -10.98 4.89 -13.97
N PHE A 304 -10.06 5.51 -14.71
CA PHE A 304 -10.01 6.96 -14.90
C PHE A 304 -9.49 7.33 -16.29
N ALA A 305 -9.94 8.49 -16.80
CA ALA A 305 -9.54 8.98 -18.12
C ALA A 305 -8.52 10.13 -18.06
N ASP A 306 -8.32 10.75 -16.89
CA ASP A 306 -7.42 11.90 -16.73
C ASP A 306 -5.94 11.47 -16.75
N PRO A 307 -5.15 11.83 -17.78
CA PRO A 307 -3.73 11.48 -17.86
C PRO A 307 -2.87 12.15 -16.80
N ASP A 308 -3.34 13.25 -16.22
CA ASP A 308 -2.58 14.04 -15.25
C ASP A 308 -2.82 13.59 -13.79
N ARG A 309 -3.66 12.57 -13.57
CA ARG A 309 -3.84 11.99 -12.24
C ARG A 309 -2.49 11.56 -11.68
N HIS A 310 -2.17 12.01 -10.48
CA HIS A 310 -0.89 11.74 -9.84
C HIS A 310 -1.05 11.45 -8.35
N ALA A 311 -0.71 10.22 -7.97
CA ALA A 311 -0.57 9.83 -6.57
C ALA A 311 0.88 9.42 -6.25
N LEU A 312 1.26 9.53 -4.99
CA LEU A 312 2.54 9.08 -4.45
C LEU A 312 2.25 7.91 -3.51
N ARG A 313 2.96 6.79 -3.68
CA ARG A 313 2.87 5.62 -2.81
C ARG A 313 4.17 5.40 -2.04
N ILE A 314 4.05 5.07 -0.76
CA ILE A 314 5.16 4.57 0.06
C ILE A 314 4.71 3.28 0.74
N ARG A 315 5.52 2.23 0.65
CA ARG A 315 5.35 0.98 1.40
C ARG A 315 6.24 1.03 2.64
N ILE A 316 5.74 0.49 3.75
CA ILE A 316 6.37 0.64 5.06
C ILE A 316 6.32 -0.71 5.78
N ASP A 317 7.50 -1.23 6.09
CA ASP A 317 7.64 -2.33 7.03
C ASP A 317 7.51 -1.84 8.47
N ASP A 318 7.15 -2.71 9.40
CA ASP A 318 6.87 -2.29 10.79
C ASP A 318 8.10 -2.13 11.67
N GLY A 319 9.29 -2.38 11.10
CA GLY A 319 10.59 -2.21 11.75
C GLY A 319 10.99 -3.37 12.65
N THR A 320 10.24 -4.48 12.64
CA THR A 320 10.69 -5.73 13.25
C THR A 320 11.86 -6.28 12.42
N PRO A 321 13.02 -6.65 13.02
CA PRO A 321 14.12 -7.24 12.26
C PRO A 321 13.60 -8.42 11.45
N GLN A 322 13.62 -8.28 10.13
CA GLN A 322 13.33 -9.39 9.24
C GLN A 322 14.56 -10.28 9.26
N ASP A 323 14.41 -11.49 9.79
CA ASP A 323 15.45 -12.51 9.78
C ASP A 323 15.61 -12.97 8.32
N HIS A 324 16.27 -12.15 7.51
CA HIS A 324 16.63 -12.47 6.14
C HIS A 324 17.76 -13.51 6.19
N ALA A 325 17.39 -14.74 6.54
CA ALA A 325 18.22 -15.90 6.33
C ALA A 325 18.33 -16.14 4.82
N ARG A 326 19.44 -15.63 4.26
CA ARG A 326 20.26 -16.16 3.16
C ARG A 326 19.56 -16.72 1.91
#